data_AF-A0A962P1F3-F1
#
_entry.id   AF-A0A962P1F3-F1
#
_cell.length_a   1.000
_cell.length_b   1.000
_cell.length_c   1.000
_cell.angle_alpha   90.00
_cell.angle_beta   90.00
_cell.angle_gamma   90.00
#
_symmetry.space_group_name_H-M   'P 1'
#
loop_
_entity.id
_entity.type
_entity.pdbx_description
1 polymer ?
#
loop_
_entity_poly.entity_id
_entity_poly.type
_entity_poly.pdbx_seq_one_letter_code
_entity_poly.pdbx_strand_id
1 'polypeptide(L)'
;EQIARFKDLNDEQRNLLLSARKEPGKYVEGVVLADKVEALFRNVPPALSLALAMTEKHEKAERAAIMREKNCSELEAVYEVAQRIACKR
;
A
#
# COMPACT_ATOMS: atom_id res chain seq x y z
N GLU A 1 -7.33 -17.05 -13.54
CA GLU A 1 -8.24 -18.21 -13.57
C GLU A 1 -8.64 -18.79 -12.21
N GLN A 2 -7.91 -18.59 -11.11
CA GLN A 2 -8.23 -19.29 -9.85
C GLN A 2 -9.45 -18.75 -9.08
N ILE A 3 -9.84 -17.48 -9.26
CA ILE A 3 -10.93 -16.85 -8.47
C ILE A 3 -12.32 -17.39 -8.86
N ALA A 4 -12.52 -17.71 -10.15
CA ALA A 4 -13.77 -18.28 -10.66
C ALA A 4 -14.06 -19.70 -10.11
N ARG A 5 -13.08 -20.34 -9.44
CA ARG A 5 -13.31 -21.63 -8.76
C ARG A 5 -14.09 -21.49 -7.45
N PHE A 6 -14.13 -20.28 -6.86
CA PHE A 6 -14.67 -20.05 -5.53
C PHE A 6 -16.00 -19.29 -5.55
N LYS A 7 -16.36 -18.68 -6.68
CA LYS A 7 -17.60 -17.92 -6.85
C LYS A 7 -17.94 -17.80 -8.34
N ASP A 8 -19.19 -17.99 -8.69
CA ASP A 8 -19.70 -17.61 -10.01
C ASP A 8 -19.73 -16.08 -10.07
N LEU A 9 -18.98 -15.51 -11.02
CA LEU A 9 -18.82 -14.07 -11.19
C LEU A 9 -19.44 -13.66 -12.53
N ASN A 10 -20.25 -12.61 -12.52
CA ASN A 10 -20.65 -11.96 -13.76
C ASN A 10 -19.47 -11.18 -14.37
N ASP A 11 -19.60 -10.75 -15.63
CA ASP A 11 -18.52 -10.05 -16.34
C ASP A 11 -18.15 -8.72 -15.67
N GLU A 12 -19.12 -8.01 -15.08
CA GLU A 12 -18.89 -6.75 -14.38
C GLU A 12 -18.06 -6.92 -13.11
N GLN A 13 -18.38 -7.92 -12.29
CA GLN A 13 -17.64 -8.28 -11.07
C GLN A 13 -16.21 -8.73 -11.41
N ARG A 14 -16.05 -9.50 -12.49
CA ARG A 14 -14.72 -9.88 -13.00
C ARG A 14 -13.92 -8.63 -13.38
N ASN A 15 -14.53 -7.71 -14.12
CA ASN A 15 -13.87 -6.46 -14.51
C ASN A 15 -13.52 -5.61 -13.28
N LEU A 16 -14.39 -5.55 -12.29
CA LEU A 16 -14.16 -4.83 -11.04
C LEU A 16 -12.95 -5.42 -10.28
N LEU A 17 -12.87 -6.74 -10.15
CA LEU A 17 -11.71 -7.42 -9.54
C LEU A 17 -10.40 -7.12 -10.27
N LEU A 18 -10.43 -7.09 -11.60
CA LEU A 18 -9.26 -6.77 -12.43
C LEU A 18 -8.90 -5.28 -12.40
N SER A 19 -9.84 -4.42 -12.02
CA SER A 19 -9.63 -2.97 -11.98
C SER A 19 -8.81 -2.51 -10.77
N ALA A 20 -8.70 -3.32 -9.71
CA ALA A 20 -7.99 -2.95 -8.49
C ALA A 20 -6.49 -2.76 -8.73
N ARG A 21 -5.96 -1.59 -8.34
CA ARG A 21 -4.55 -1.22 -8.48
C ARG A 21 -3.88 -1.00 -7.13
N LYS A 22 -2.56 -1.13 -7.15
CA LYS A 22 -1.68 -0.76 -6.04
C LYS A 22 -0.75 0.35 -6.52
N GLU A 23 -0.67 1.42 -5.74
CA GLU A 23 0.28 2.50 -5.91
C GLU A 23 1.27 2.45 -4.73
N PRO A 24 2.49 1.90 -4.92
CA PRO A 24 3.47 1.75 -3.84
C PRO A 24 3.72 3.05 -3.07
N GLY A 25 3.72 2.99 -1.74
CA GLY A 25 3.89 4.16 -0.87
C GLY A 25 2.69 5.11 -0.79
N LYS A 26 1.60 4.86 -1.52
CA LYS A 26 0.38 5.69 -1.47
C LYS A 26 -0.83 4.93 -0.99
N TYR A 27 -1.35 4.00 -1.77
CA TYR A 27 -2.58 3.28 -1.45
C TYR A 27 -2.64 1.91 -2.12
N VAL A 28 -3.51 1.06 -1.58
CA VAL A 28 -3.87 -0.22 -2.20
C VAL A 28 -5.38 -0.22 -2.40
N GLU A 29 -5.82 -0.59 -3.60
CA GLU A 29 -7.22 -0.84 -3.88
C GLU A 29 -7.58 -2.29 -3.57
N GLY A 30 -8.79 -2.47 -3.06
CA GLY A 30 -9.42 -3.77 -2.92
C GLY A 30 -10.84 -3.71 -3.44
N VAL A 31 -11.45 -4.88 -3.62
CA VAL A 31 -12.84 -5.00 -4.02
C VAL A 31 -13.61 -5.73 -2.93
N VAL A 32 -14.77 -5.21 -2.58
CA VAL A 32 -15.77 -5.88 -1.75
C VAL A 32 -16.86 -6.40 -2.67
N LEU A 33 -17.16 -7.70 -2.58
CA LEU A 33 -18.27 -8.35 -3.27
C LEU A 33 -19.18 -9.03 -2.23
N ALA A 34 -20.20 -8.32 -1.77
CA ALA A 34 -21.21 -8.78 -0.83
C ALA A 34 -22.63 -8.58 -1.41
N ASP A 35 -23.62 -9.29 -0.88
CA ASP A 35 -25.00 -9.32 -1.43
C ASP A 35 -25.65 -7.94 -1.61
N LYS A 36 -25.23 -6.95 -0.83
CA LYS A 36 -25.76 -5.58 -0.87
C LYS A 36 -24.74 -4.53 -1.32
N VAL A 37 -23.47 -4.90 -1.48
CA VAL A 37 -22.38 -3.95 -1.75
C VAL A 37 -21.36 -4.61 -2.66
N GLU A 38 -21.23 -4.06 -3.87
CA GLU A 38 -20.16 -4.35 -4.81
C GLU A 38 -19.41 -3.06 -5.09
N ALA A 39 -18.18 -2.94 -4.57
CA ALA A 39 -17.46 -1.68 -4.64
C ALA A 39 -15.95 -1.86 -4.62
N LEU A 40 -15.26 -0.95 -5.31
CA LEU A 40 -13.83 -0.70 -5.17
C LEU A 40 -13.62 0.19 -3.94
N PHE A 41 -12.68 -0.18 -3.07
CA PHE A 41 -12.26 0.66 -1.95
C PHE A 41 -10.76 0.91 -2.00
N ARG A 42 -10.33 2.00 -1.38
CA ARG A 42 -8.90 2.34 -1.22
C ARG A 42 -8.53 2.30 0.26
N ASN A 43 -7.54 1.48 0.58
CA ASN A 43 -6.83 1.60 1.84
C ASN A 43 -5.71 2.63 1.68
N VAL A 44 -5.80 3.74 2.41
CA VAL A 44 -4.83 4.84 2.40
C VAL A 44 -4.26 5.02 3.81
N PRO A 45 -3.23 4.25 4.21
CA PRO A 45 -2.74 4.31 5.58
C PRO A 45 -2.02 5.64 5.85
N PRO A 46 -1.95 6.12 7.11
CA PRO A 46 -1.11 7.26 7.46
C PRO A 46 0.36 7.04 7.07
N ALA A 47 1.07 8.12 6.72
CA ALA A 47 2.44 8.02 6.20
C ALA A 47 3.42 7.37 7.20
N LEU A 48 3.25 7.64 8.49
CA LEU A 48 4.07 7.01 9.55
C LEU A 48 3.85 5.50 9.62
N SER A 49 2.60 5.05 9.53
CA SER A 49 2.27 3.61 9.52
C SER A 49 2.88 2.91 8.32
N LEU A 50 2.89 3.54 7.14
CA LEU A 50 3.58 3.03 5.96
C LEU A 50 5.09 2.95 6.20
N ALA A 51 5.71 4.03 6.65
CA ALA A 51 7.16 4.09 6.88
C ALA A 51 7.66 3.03 7.88
N LEU A 52 6.87 2.75 8.91
CA LEU A 52 7.16 1.69 9.88
C LEU A 52 7.02 0.28 9.28
N ALA A 53 6.03 0.08 8.39
CA ALA A 53 5.77 -1.20 7.75
C ALA A 53 6.69 -1.51 6.55
N MET A 54 7.53 -0.55 6.14
CA MET A 54 8.50 -0.73 5.07
C MET A 54 9.57 -1.75 5.46
N THR A 55 9.53 -2.92 4.81
CA THR A 55 10.34 -4.11 5.13
C THR A 55 11.10 -4.66 3.93
N GLU A 56 10.87 -4.12 2.73
CA GLU A 56 11.56 -4.54 1.52
C GLU A 56 13.04 -4.16 1.55
N LYS A 57 13.87 -4.91 0.80
CA LYS A 57 15.33 -4.71 0.82
C LYS A 57 15.73 -3.28 0.41
N HIS A 58 15.08 -2.73 -0.62
CA HIS A 58 15.38 -1.38 -1.11
C HIS A 58 14.91 -0.29 -0.13
N GLU A 59 13.78 -0.49 0.54
CA GLU A 59 13.26 0.40 1.57
C GLU A 59 14.18 0.46 2.80
N LYS A 60 14.67 -0.71 3.25
CA LYS A 60 15.66 -0.79 4.34
C LYS A 60 16.97 -0.09 3.96
N ALA A 61 17.40 -0.23 2.71
CA ALA A 61 18.61 0.43 2.21
C ALA A 61 18.46 1.97 2.19
N GLU A 62 17.29 2.49 1.79
CA GLU A 62 16.98 3.92 1.86
C GLU A 62 17.02 4.42 3.30
N ARG A 63 16.37 3.71 4.24
CA ARG A 63 16.39 4.06 5.67
C ARG A 63 17.82 4.08 6.22
N ALA A 64 18.63 3.08 5.89
CA ALA A 64 20.04 3.02 6.29
C ALA A 64 20.91 4.13 5.64
N ALA A 65 20.54 4.64 4.46
CA ALA A 65 21.20 5.80 3.87
C ALA A 65 20.88 7.07 4.65
N ILE A 66 19.60 7.29 4.99
CA ILE A 66 19.14 8.44 5.79
C ILE A 66 19.83 8.46 7.16
N MET A 67 19.90 7.31 7.84
CA MET A 67 20.57 7.20 9.14
C MET A 67 22.03 7.62 9.06
N ARG A 68 22.76 7.21 8.02
CA ARG A 68 24.16 7.59 7.80
C ARG A 68 24.34 9.06 7.43
N GLU A 69 23.47 9.58 6.57
CA GLU A 69 23.50 10.98 6.11
C GLU A 69 23.21 11.96 7.24
N LYS A 70 22.20 11.66 8.06
CA LYS A 70 21.74 12.54 9.15
C LYS A 70 22.33 12.20 10.51
N ASN A 71 23.12 11.13 10.61
CA ASN A 71 23.65 10.57 11.87
C ASN A 71 22.55 10.42 12.93
N CYS A 72 21.44 9.79 12.57
CA CYS A 72 20.24 9.67 13.40
C CYS A 72 19.86 8.21 13.69
N SER A 73 18.99 8.03 14.68
CA SER A 73 18.43 6.73 15.03
C SER A 73 17.50 6.19 13.93
N GLU A 74 17.20 4.89 14.00
CA GLU A 74 16.27 4.26 13.05
C GLU A 74 14.88 4.90 13.11
N LEU A 75 14.40 5.22 14.32
CA LEU A 75 13.09 5.85 14.51
C LEU A 75 13.04 7.26 13.90
N GLU A 76 14.10 8.05 14.06
CA GLU A 76 14.21 9.37 13.42
C GLU A 76 14.26 9.27 11.90
N ALA A 77 14.97 8.28 11.36
CA ALA A 77 14.97 8.01 9.93
C ALA A 77 13.57 7.58 9.42
N VAL A 78 12.79 6.84 10.22
CA VAL A 78 11.38 6.54 9.89
C VAL A 78 10.54 7.81 9.84
N TYR A 79 10.71 8.76 10.76
CA TYR A 79 9.98 10.03 10.70
C TYR A 79 10.32 10.84 9.45
N GLU A 80 11.58 10.85 9.04
CA GLU A 80 12.01 11.46 7.77
C GLU A 80 11.33 10.80 6.56
N VAL A 81 11.33 9.46 6.50
CA VAL A 81 10.65 8.72 5.43
C VAL A 81 9.15 9.03 5.42
N ALA A 82 8.53 9.07 6.59
CA ALA A 82 7.11 9.41 6.73
C ALA A 82 6.81 10.83 6.21
N GLN A 83 7.67 11.81 6.49
CA GLN A 83 7.55 13.16 5.93
C GLN A 83 7.70 13.15 4.40
N ARG A 84 8.68 12.41 3.86
CA ARG A 84 8.86 12.28 2.41
C ARG A 84 7.64 11.66 1.73
N ILE A 85 7.03 10.64 2.35
CA ILE A 85 5.78 10.03 1.86
C ILE A 85 4.64 11.06 1.90
N ALA A 86 4.49 11.79 3.00
CA ALA A 86 3.44 12.79 3.16
C ALA A 86 3.55 13.92 2.12
N CYS A 87 4.75 14.41 1.82
CA CYS A 87 4.97 15.45 0.81
C CYS A 87 4.78 14.99 -0.64
N LYS A 88 4.84 13.68 -0.91
CA LYS A 88 4.66 13.09 -2.26
C LYS A 88 3.23 12.64 -2.54
N ARG A 89 2.34 12.72 -1.54
CA ARG A 89 0.91 12.43 -1.68
C ARG A 89 0.17 13.66 -2.16
#